data_AF-A0A1E3JMD8-F1
#
_entry.id   AF-A0A1E3JMD8-F1
#
_cell.length_a   1.000
_cell.length_b   1.000
_cell.length_c   1.000
_cell.angle_alpha   90.00
_cell.angle_beta   90.00
_cell.angle_gamma   90.00
#
_symmetry.space_group_name_H-M   'P 1'
#
loop_
_entity.id
_entity.type
_entity.pdbx_description
1 polymer ?
#
loop_
_entity_poly.entity_id
_entity_poly.type
_entity_poly.pdbx_seq_one_letter_code
_entity_poly.pdbx_strand_id
1 'polypeptide(L)'
;MTLSQTPQVVTIDASEPVEKIHEIIARDGGVIVSNLFSPELLKETEDALKPWFDKREGSSRIYGLLGKVPEPTIKALRLPIWQSVMAMLLNDEYFSYVGDKHLPQKS
;
A
#
# COMPACT_ATOMS: atom_id res chain seq x y z
N MET A 1 -13.71 -3.14 -35.48
CA MET A 1 -13.22 -3.98 -34.36
C MET A 1 -12.10 -3.21 -33.69
N THR A 2 -12.37 -2.60 -32.55
CA THR A 2 -11.32 -1.98 -31.72
C THR A 2 -10.59 -3.10 -30.99
N LEU A 3 -9.26 -3.15 -31.12
CA LEU A 3 -8.42 -4.07 -30.36
C LEU A 3 -8.62 -3.76 -28.87
N SER A 4 -9.18 -4.70 -28.12
CA SER A 4 -9.28 -4.63 -26.66
C SER A 4 -7.86 -4.65 -26.09
N GLN A 5 -7.27 -3.47 -25.84
CA GLN A 5 -6.00 -3.39 -25.12
C GLN A 5 -6.17 -3.97 -23.71
N THR A 6 -5.26 -4.87 -23.33
CA THR A 6 -5.20 -5.39 -21.96
C THR A 6 -5.04 -4.23 -20.99
N PRO A 7 -5.93 -4.07 -19.99
CA PRO A 7 -5.79 -3.04 -18.97
C PRO A 7 -4.40 -3.08 -18.35
N GLN A 8 -3.75 -1.92 -18.26
CA GLN A 8 -2.43 -1.77 -17.64
C GLN A 8 -2.59 -1.04 -16.31
N VAL A 9 -1.91 -1.52 -15.27
CA VAL A 9 -1.85 -0.81 -13.99
C VAL A 9 -1.01 0.44 -14.19
N VAL A 10 -1.56 1.58 -13.80
CA VAL A 10 -0.85 2.86 -13.89
C VAL A 10 0.31 2.87 -12.89
N THR A 11 1.46 3.35 -13.36
CA THR A 11 2.63 3.64 -12.51
C THR A 11 2.81 5.14 -12.41
N ILE A 12 2.99 5.66 -11.20
CA ILE A 12 3.22 7.07 -10.91
C ILE A 12 4.39 7.20 -9.93
N ASP A 13 5.20 8.24 -10.09
CA ASP A 13 6.31 8.49 -9.18
C ASP A 13 5.85 9.09 -7.85
N ALA A 14 6.52 8.73 -6.75
CA ALA A 14 6.22 9.27 -5.42
C ALA A 14 6.44 10.79 -5.31
N SER A 15 7.16 11.42 -6.24
CA SER A 15 7.29 12.89 -6.28
C SER A 15 6.06 13.61 -6.85
N GLU A 16 5.14 12.89 -7.49
CA GLU A 16 3.92 13.47 -8.04
C GLU A 16 2.91 13.82 -6.93
N PRO A 17 1.99 14.79 -7.18
CA PRO A 17 0.94 15.14 -6.22
C PRO A 17 0.08 13.94 -5.82
N VAL A 18 -0.20 13.83 -4.52
CA VAL A 18 -0.92 12.68 -3.95
C VAL A 18 -2.36 12.59 -4.44
N GLU A 19 -2.95 13.71 -4.83
CA GLU A 19 -4.29 13.79 -5.41
C GLU A 19 -4.38 12.98 -6.72
N LYS A 20 -3.32 12.96 -7.54
CA LYS A 20 -3.28 12.12 -8.75
C LYS A 20 -3.31 10.63 -8.40
N ILE A 21 -2.63 10.25 -7.32
CA ILE A 21 -2.64 8.87 -6.80
C ILE A 21 -4.07 8.50 -6.38
N HIS A 22 -4.76 9.40 -5.68
CA HIS A 22 -6.16 9.23 -5.28
C HIS A 22 -7.09 9.05 -6.48
N GLU A 23 -6.98 9.91 -7.48
CA GLU A 23 -7.79 9.84 -8.72
C GLU A 23 -7.59 8.52 -9.46
N ILE A 24 -6.35 8.03 -9.54
CA ILE A 24 -6.05 6.73 -10.17
C ILE A 24 -6.66 5.59 -9.35
N ILE A 25 -6.52 5.59 -8.03
CA ILE A 25 -7.11 4.55 -7.16
C ILE A 25 -8.64 4.53 -7.32
N ALA A 26 -9.29 5.69 -7.32
CA ALA A 26 -10.74 5.79 -7.49
C ALA A 26 -11.22 5.29 -8.86
N ARG A 27 -10.42 5.52 -9.93
CA ARG A 27 -10.76 5.12 -11.31
C ARG A 27 -10.46 3.64 -11.59
N ASP A 28 -9.29 3.16 -11.16
CA ASP A 28 -8.71 1.87 -11.58
C ASP A 28 -8.71 0.81 -10.48
N GLY A 29 -9.01 1.19 -9.23
CA GLY A 29 -8.94 0.31 -8.06
C GLY A 29 -7.52 0.01 -7.56
N GLY A 30 -6.49 0.50 -8.25
CA GLY A 30 -5.10 0.29 -7.84
C GLY A 30 -4.09 1.08 -8.67
N VAL A 31 -2.92 1.31 -8.09
CA VAL A 31 -1.82 2.08 -8.67
C VAL A 31 -0.48 1.54 -8.18
N ILE A 32 0.55 1.58 -9.03
CA ILE A 32 1.93 1.35 -8.61
C ILE A 32 2.56 2.72 -8.34
N VAL A 33 3.05 2.93 -7.11
CA VAL A 33 3.81 4.13 -6.76
C VAL A 33 5.30 3.79 -6.81
N SER A 34 6.00 4.26 -7.84
CA SER A 34 7.45 4.08 -7.95
C SER A 34 8.18 5.00 -6.96
N ASN A 35 9.36 4.56 -6.51
CA ASN A 35 10.20 5.33 -5.59
C ASN A 35 9.50 5.74 -4.26
N LEU A 36 8.52 4.94 -3.82
CA LEU A 36 7.82 5.16 -2.56
C LEU A 36 8.79 5.11 -1.35
N PHE A 37 9.77 4.22 -1.39
CA PHE A 37 10.85 4.16 -0.41
C PHE A 37 12.06 4.88 -0.98
N SER A 38 12.69 5.73 -0.18
CA SER A 38 14.01 6.25 -0.54
C SER A 38 15.03 5.09 -0.60
N PRO A 39 16.14 5.23 -1.35
CA PRO A 39 17.18 4.21 -1.41
C PRO A 39 17.69 3.80 -0.02
N GLU A 40 17.78 4.76 0.90
CA GLU A 40 18.24 4.54 2.27
C GLU A 40 17.23 3.72 3.08
N LEU A 41 15.94 4.07 3.01
CA LEU A 41 14.88 3.33 3.71
C LEU A 41 14.71 1.93 3.13
N LEU A 42 14.83 1.78 1.81
CA LEU A 42 14.80 0.48 1.15
C LEU A 42 15.93 -0.42 1.67
N LYS A 43 17.18 0.10 1.66
CA LYS A 43 18.33 -0.63 2.17
C LYS A 43 18.18 -1.01 3.64
N GLU A 44 17.73 -0.08 4.49
CA GLU A 44 17.49 -0.33 5.90
C GLU A 44 16.45 -1.44 6.11
N THR A 45 15.37 -1.43 5.30
CA THR A 45 14.32 -2.44 5.34
C THR A 45 14.84 -3.81 4.92
N GLU A 46 15.61 -3.89 3.84
CA GLU A 46 16.22 -5.13 3.35
C GLU A 46 17.19 -5.72 4.37
N ASP A 47 18.09 -4.92 4.92
CA ASP A 47 19.08 -5.34 5.92
C ASP A 47 18.37 -5.87 7.19
N ALA A 48 17.30 -5.22 7.62
CA ALA A 48 16.53 -5.65 8.80
C ALA A 48 15.67 -6.90 8.55
N LEU A 49 15.18 -7.11 7.34
CA LEU A 49 14.38 -8.29 6.96
C LEU A 49 15.24 -9.52 6.69
N LYS A 50 16.47 -9.35 6.19
CA LYS A 50 17.35 -10.44 5.75
C LYS A 50 17.49 -11.59 6.76
N PRO A 51 17.76 -11.36 8.06
CA PRO A 51 17.92 -12.45 9.04
C PRO A 51 16.66 -13.32 9.23
N TRP A 52 15.48 -12.78 8.88
CA TRP A 52 14.21 -13.46 9.02
C TRP A 52 13.85 -14.35 7.82
N PHE A 53 14.47 -14.09 6.66
CA PHE A 53 14.29 -14.84 5.42
C PHE A 53 15.37 -15.89 5.21
N ASP A 54 16.61 -15.66 5.64
CA ASP A 54 17.75 -16.59 5.46
C ASP A 54 17.51 -18.00 6.07
N LYS A 55 16.48 -18.18 6.90
CA LYS A 55 16.13 -19.44 7.56
C LYS A 55 14.95 -20.19 6.93
N ARG A 56 14.49 -19.79 5.73
CA ARG A 56 13.23 -20.28 5.16
C ARG A 56 13.37 -20.62 3.68
N GLU A 57 12.72 -21.70 3.26
CA GLU A 57 12.64 -22.11 1.86
C GLU A 57 11.24 -21.88 1.29
N GLY A 58 11.15 -21.59 -0.02
CA GLY A 58 9.87 -21.36 -0.71
C GLY A 58 9.19 -20.03 -0.32
N SER A 59 7.85 -20.01 -0.42
CA SER A 59 7.04 -18.81 -0.11
C SER A 59 7.11 -18.49 1.39
N SER A 60 8.05 -17.61 1.73
CA SER A 60 8.35 -17.22 3.11
C SER A 60 7.49 -16.05 3.56
N ARG A 61 6.88 -16.16 4.75
CA ARG A 61 6.02 -15.13 5.33
C ARG A 61 6.52 -14.73 6.71
N ILE A 62 6.68 -13.44 6.96
CA ILE A 62 7.02 -12.89 8.27
C ILE A 62 5.83 -12.11 8.79
N TYR A 63 5.25 -12.58 9.90
CA TYR A 63 4.18 -11.89 10.61
C TYR A 63 4.73 -11.07 11.78
N GLY A 64 3.99 -10.02 12.15
CA GLY A 64 4.34 -9.17 13.30
C GLY A 64 5.54 -8.26 13.04
N LEU A 65 5.60 -7.64 11.86
CA LEU A 65 6.72 -6.76 11.48
C LEU A 65 6.94 -5.60 12.45
N LEU A 66 5.88 -5.03 13.03
CA LEU A 66 6.00 -4.01 14.08
C LEU A 66 6.82 -4.49 15.30
N GLY A 67 6.77 -5.77 15.66
CA GLY A 67 7.55 -6.31 16.78
C GLY A 67 8.95 -6.82 16.38
N LYS A 68 9.13 -7.22 15.12
CA LYS A 68 10.38 -7.85 14.63
C LYS A 68 11.32 -6.90 13.91
N VAL A 69 10.75 -5.92 13.22
CA VAL A 69 11.43 -4.93 12.39
C VAL A 69 10.77 -3.55 12.63
N PRO A 70 10.77 -3.05 13.88
CA PRO A 70 9.97 -1.88 14.27
C PRO A 70 10.34 -0.63 13.48
N GLU A 71 11.63 -0.28 13.42
CA GLU A 71 12.08 1.01 12.86
C GLU A 71 11.71 1.20 11.38
N PRO A 72 12.06 0.29 10.44
CA PRO A 72 11.63 0.42 9.05
C PRO A 72 10.11 0.36 8.88
N THR A 73 9.43 -0.48 9.68
CA THR A 73 7.96 -0.61 9.61
C THR A 73 7.28 0.70 10.01
N ILE A 74 7.72 1.34 11.10
CA ILE A 74 7.20 2.63 11.56
C ILE A 74 7.47 3.71 10.51
N LYS A 75 8.68 3.76 9.93
CA LYS A 75 9.02 4.72 8.87
C LYS A 75 8.13 4.56 7.64
N ALA A 76 7.92 3.32 7.17
CA ALA A 76 7.05 3.02 6.04
C ALA A 76 5.59 3.43 6.30
N LEU A 77 5.05 3.09 7.48
CA LEU A 77 3.70 3.49 7.86
C LEU A 77 3.54 5.00 8.03
N ARG A 78 4.61 5.74 8.31
CA ARG A 78 4.59 7.20 8.45
C ARG A 78 4.85 7.96 7.15
N LEU A 79 5.03 7.27 6.02
CA LEU A 79 5.21 7.92 4.73
C LEU A 79 3.99 8.82 4.42
N PRO A 80 4.19 10.07 3.97
CA PRO A 80 3.08 10.99 3.68
C PRO A 80 2.06 10.42 2.69
N ILE A 81 2.54 9.76 1.62
CA ILE A 81 1.69 9.10 0.63
C ILE A 81 0.87 7.99 1.28
N TRP A 82 1.50 7.15 2.12
CA TRP A 82 0.78 6.08 2.83
C TRP A 82 -0.32 6.65 3.74
N GLN A 83 0.02 7.65 4.56
CA GLN A 83 -0.93 8.29 5.47
C GLN A 83 -2.08 8.94 4.71
N SER A 84 -1.79 9.62 3.59
CA SER A 84 -2.80 10.26 2.75
C SER A 84 -3.73 9.24 2.09
N VAL A 85 -3.18 8.15 1.53
CA VAL A 85 -3.97 7.08 0.92
C VAL A 85 -4.84 6.38 1.96
N MET A 86 -4.30 6.07 3.14
CA MET A 86 -5.08 5.46 4.23
C MET A 86 -6.16 6.41 4.74
N ALA A 87 -5.88 7.71 4.85
CA ALA A 87 -6.89 8.70 5.21
C ALA A 87 -8.01 8.77 4.18
N MET A 88 -7.69 8.77 2.89
CA MET A 88 -8.69 8.70 1.82
C MET A 88 -9.55 7.43 1.91
N LEU A 89 -8.94 6.26 2.11
CA LEU A 89 -9.66 4.99 2.08
C LEU A 89 -10.45 4.72 3.36
N LEU A 90 -9.94 5.17 4.51
CA LEU A 90 -10.48 4.80 5.81
C LEU A 90 -11.27 5.94 6.44
N ASN A 91 -11.01 7.22 6.19
CA ASN A 91 -11.75 8.26 6.89
C ASN A 91 -13.15 8.53 6.31
N ASP A 92 -13.47 7.95 5.16
CA ASP A 92 -14.79 8.13 4.53
C ASP A 92 -15.86 7.21 5.14
N GLU A 93 -17.12 7.57 4.96
CA GLU A 93 -18.22 6.66 5.30
C GLU A 93 -18.19 5.47 4.33
N TYR A 94 -17.94 4.28 4.86
CA TYR A 94 -18.06 3.05 4.10
C TYR A 94 -19.38 2.36 4.42
N PHE A 95 -19.86 1.53 3.51
CA PHE A 95 -21.07 0.75 3.75
C PHE A 95 -20.70 -0.72 3.91
N SER A 96 -21.31 -1.39 4.86
CA SER A 96 -21.15 -2.84 5.04
C SER A 96 -22.50 -3.54 5.06
N TYR A 97 -22.50 -4.80 4.62
CA TYR A 97 -23.66 -5.67 4.73
C TYR A 97 -23.61 -6.41 6.06
N VAL A 98 -24.67 -6.28 6.87
CA VAL A 98 -24.90 -7.08 8.08
C VAL A 98 -26.14 -7.95 7.83
N GLY A 99 -25.90 -9.17 7.35
CA GLY A 99 -26.95 -9.99 6.73
C GLY A 99 -27.47 -9.28 5.47
N ASP A 100 -28.78 -9.05 5.41
CA ASP A 100 -29.43 -8.39 4.25
C ASP A 100 -29.43 -6.85 4.35
N LYS A 101 -28.86 -6.27 5.40
CA LYS A 101 -28.90 -4.82 5.65
C LYS A 101 -27.63 -4.14 5.15
N HIS A 102 -27.78 -3.19 4.22
CA HIS A 102 -26.72 -2.28 3.79
C HIS A 102 -26.69 -1.05 4.72
N LEU A 103 -25.70 -0.98 5.60
CA LEU A 103 -25.64 0.03 6.66
C LEU A 103 -24.45 0.98 6.43
N PRO A 104 -24.64 2.30 6.61
CA PRO A 104 -23.51 3.24 6.68
C PRO A 104 -22.69 2.91 7.92
N GLN A 105 -21.36 2.97 7.76
CA GLN A 105 -20.37 2.78 8.80
C GLN A 105 -19.42 3.97 8.75
N LYS A 106 -18.94 4.35 9.92
CA LYS A 106 -17.89 5.34 10.08
C LYS A 106 -16.68 4.63 10.65
N SER A 107 -15.52 4.78 10.02
CA SER A 107 -14.27 4.20 10.52
C SER A 107 -13.81 4.80 11.82
#